data_AF-A0A3D3VQ11-F1
#
_entry.id   AF-A0A3D3VQ11-F1
#
_cell.length_a   1.000
_cell.length_b   1.000
_cell.length_c   1.000
_cell.angle_alpha   90.00
_cell.angle_beta   90.00
_cell.angle_gamma   90.00
#
_symmetry.space_group_name_H-M   'P 1'
#
loop_
_entity.id
_entity.type
_entity.pdbx_description
1 polymer ?
#
loop_
_entity_poly.entity_id
_entity_poly.type
_entity_poly.pdbx_seq_one_letter_code
_entity_poly.pdbx_strand_id
1 'polypeptide(L)'
;MVSRFFQLGLLFLLPLLSGCGKGDWQLSAARKNVVMIEVTSQTWDYRLPWNPGTVSSARGAGFVIDRKRIVTNAHVVSGARNLTVQREADPRKYPARVIFVAHDCDLAMIEVEDSEFYKGTTDLQFGEIPNLESVVSVYGFPIGGDRLTVTRGVVSRIDYNSYTHSGRESHLAIQIDAPINPGNSGGPVMQDNRVVGVAFQG
;
A
#
# COMPACT_ATOMS: atom_id res chain seq x y z
N MET A 1 -19.42 15.32 55.37
CA MET A 1 -19.53 15.90 54.02
C MET A 1 -18.14 16.38 53.63
N VAL A 2 -17.35 15.53 52.97
CA VAL A 2 -15.94 15.81 52.62
C VAL A 2 -15.83 15.72 51.11
N SER A 3 -15.75 16.87 50.43
CA SER A 3 -15.60 16.92 48.98
C SER A 3 -14.14 16.65 48.59
N ARG A 4 -13.90 15.55 47.88
CA ARG A 4 -12.64 15.29 47.19
C ARG A 4 -12.56 16.17 45.95
N PHE A 5 -11.62 17.12 45.95
CA PHE A 5 -11.20 17.82 44.73
C PHE A 5 -10.34 16.88 43.88
N PHE A 6 -10.82 16.56 42.68
CA PHE A 6 -10.09 15.84 41.66
C PHE A 6 -9.19 16.85 40.93
N GLN A 7 -7.88 16.85 41.20
CA GLN A 7 -6.92 17.67 40.47
C GLN A 7 -6.59 16.96 39.15
N LEU A 8 -7.22 17.37 38.04
CA LEU A 8 -6.78 17.00 36.70
C LEU A 8 -5.44 17.71 36.42
N GLY A 9 -4.34 16.96 36.47
CA GLY A 9 -3.05 17.41 35.99
C GLY A 9 -3.06 17.49 34.46
N LEU A 10 -3.25 18.70 33.92
CA LEU A 10 -3.10 18.98 32.50
C LEU A 10 -1.59 19.07 32.19
N LEU A 11 -1.01 17.99 31.67
CA LEU A 11 0.37 17.97 31.19
C LEU A 11 0.47 18.79 29.88
N PHE A 12 0.90 20.05 29.98
CA PHE A 12 1.38 20.80 28.82
C PHE A 12 2.79 20.28 28.46
N LEU A 13 2.87 19.41 27.45
CA LEU A 13 4.14 19.09 26.80
C LEU A 13 4.57 20.29 25.95
N LEU A 14 5.51 21.07 26.49
CA LEU A 14 6.32 22.03 25.73
C LEU A 14 7.02 21.28 24.58
N PRO A 15 7.03 21.81 23.34
CA PRO A 15 7.82 21.22 22.28
C PRO A 15 9.29 21.56 22.57
N LEU A 16 10.02 20.58 23.09
CA LEU A 16 11.47 20.56 22.96
C LEU A 16 11.78 20.50 21.47
N LEU A 17 12.40 21.56 20.94
CA LEU A 17 13.02 21.61 19.62
C LEU A 17 14.17 20.59 19.58
N SER A 18 13.82 19.32 19.46
CA SER A 18 14.75 18.22 19.26
C SER A 18 14.97 18.05 17.75
N GLY A 19 16.21 18.34 17.36
CA GLY A 19 16.86 18.07 16.07
C GLY A 19 15.98 17.59 14.92
N CYS A 20 15.85 18.44 13.90
CA CYS A 20 15.41 18.07 12.54
C CYS A 20 16.34 16.98 12.00
N GLY A 21 15.94 15.73 12.24
CA GLY A 21 16.64 14.55 11.78
C GLY A 21 16.38 14.34 10.30
N LYS A 22 17.39 13.86 9.58
CA LYS A 22 17.36 13.52 8.15
C LYS A 22 16.22 12.55 7.72
N GLY A 23 15.34 12.11 8.63
CA GLY A 23 14.21 11.22 8.35
C GLY A 23 12.95 11.91 7.80
N ASP A 24 12.74 13.20 8.07
CA ASP A 24 11.46 13.87 7.72
C ASP A 24 11.30 14.08 6.21
N TRP A 25 12.39 14.33 5.48
CA TRP A 25 12.35 14.48 4.02
C TRP A 25 12.27 13.13 3.28
N GLN A 26 12.84 12.06 3.83
CA GLN A 26 12.76 10.71 3.25
C GLN A 26 11.33 10.18 3.31
N LEU A 27 10.62 10.42 4.42
CA LEU A 27 9.19 10.13 4.54
C LEU A 27 8.36 10.90 3.50
N SER A 28 8.79 12.11 3.11
CA SER A 28 8.03 12.97 2.19
C SER A 28 8.00 12.45 0.75
N ALA A 29 9.09 11.82 0.29
CA ALA A 29 9.16 11.31 -1.08
C ALA A 29 8.30 10.03 -1.22
N ALA A 30 8.45 9.07 -0.32
CA ALA A 30 7.61 7.87 -0.32
C ALA A 30 6.12 8.23 -0.22
N ARG A 31 5.73 9.13 0.70
CA ARG A 31 4.34 9.57 0.87
C ARG A 31 3.70 10.13 -0.41
N LYS A 32 4.43 10.90 -1.20
CA LYS A 32 3.91 11.51 -2.44
C LYS A 32 3.66 10.51 -3.57
N ASN A 33 4.31 9.35 -3.50
CA ASN A 33 4.26 8.34 -4.55
C ASN A 33 3.34 7.16 -4.22
N VAL A 34 2.90 7.04 -2.98
CA VAL A 34 1.95 6.00 -2.57
C VAL A 34 0.54 6.49 -2.80
N VAL A 35 -0.27 5.62 -3.39
CA VAL A 35 -1.58 5.96 -3.92
C VAL A 35 -2.63 4.99 -3.40
N MET A 36 -3.79 5.52 -3.08
CA MET A 36 -4.95 4.70 -2.72
C MET A 36 -5.63 4.26 -4.00
N ILE A 37 -5.94 2.98 -4.10
CA ILE A 37 -6.66 2.38 -5.21
C ILE A 37 -8.04 2.00 -4.72
N GLU A 38 -9.06 2.54 -5.36
CA GLU A 38 -10.45 2.13 -5.16
C GLU A 38 -10.92 1.40 -6.41
N VAL A 39 -11.39 0.17 -6.23
CA VAL A 39 -11.90 -0.67 -7.31
C VAL A 39 -13.36 -1.00 -7.05
N THR A 40 -14.14 -1.02 -8.11
CA THR A 40 -15.42 -1.73 -8.14
C THR A 40 -15.23 -2.94 -9.02
N SER A 41 -15.35 -4.13 -8.44
CA SER A 41 -15.11 -5.42 -9.08
C SER A 41 -16.39 -6.24 -9.20
N GLN A 42 -16.45 -7.11 -10.18
CA GLN A 42 -17.52 -8.09 -10.35
C GLN A 42 -16.97 -9.50 -10.17
N THR A 43 -17.51 -10.23 -9.20
CA THR A 43 -17.16 -11.63 -8.96
C THR A 43 -18.17 -12.53 -9.63
N TRP A 44 -17.68 -13.35 -10.57
CA TRP A 44 -18.50 -14.30 -11.32
C TRP A 44 -18.94 -15.49 -10.47
N ASP A 45 -20.19 -15.91 -10.63
CA ASP A 45 -20.66 -17.17 -10.07
C ASP A 45 -20.41 -18.31 -11.07
N TYR A 46 -19.33 -19.06 -10.86
CA TYR A 46 -18.98 -20.19 -11.73
C TYR A 46 -20.01 -21.34 -11.69
N ARG A 47 -20.91 -21.38 -10.69
CA ARG A 47 -22.00 -22.36 -10.64
C ARG A 47 -23.20 -21.93 -11.48
N LEU A 48 -23.36 -20.62 -11.67
CA LEU A 48 -24.46 -20.01 -12.43
C LEU A 48 -23.88 -19.04 -13.47
N PRO A 49 -23.30 -19.54 -14.59
CA PRO A 49 -22.54 -18.70 -15.53
C PRO A 49 -23.37 -17.63 -16.26
N TRP A 50 -24.71 -17.74 -16.23
CA TRP A 50 -25.63 -16.72 -16.74
C TRP A 50 -25.93 -15.61 -15.72
N ASN A 51 -25.61 -15.84 -14.43
CA ASN A 51 -25.72 -14.81 -13.42
C ASN A 51 -24.53 -13.87 -13.57
N PRO A 52 -24.74 -12.55 -13.74
CA PRO A 52 -23.65 -11.60 -13.77
C PRO A 52 -22.81 -11.62 -12.47
N GLY A 53 -23.32 -12.20 -11.39
CA GLY A 53 -22.62 -12.30 -10.13
C GLY A 53 -22.72 -11.00 -9.33
N THR A 54 -21.88 -10.88 -8.29
CA THR A 54 -22.00 -9.79 -7.32
C THR A 54 -20.99 -8.70 -7.61
N VAL A 55 -21.45 -7.45 -7.56
CA VAL A 55 -20.57 -6.28 -7.61
C VAL A 55 -20.19 -5.89 -6.18
N SER A 56 -18.90 -5.68 -5.94
CA SER A 56 -18.36 -5.23 -4.67
C SER A 56 -17.35 -4.11 -4.89
N SER A 57 -17.10 -3.33 -3.84
CA SER A 57 -16.04 -2.32 -3.83
C SER A 57 -14.95 -2.73 -2.86
N ALA A 58 -13.70 -2.56 -3.28
CA ALA A 58 -12.54 -2.84 -2.46
C ALA A 58 -11.55 -1.66 -2.51
N ARG A 59 -10.65 -1.63 -1.53
CA ARG A 59 -9.57 -0.66 -1.44
C ARG A 59 -8.24 -1.37 -1.30
N GLY A 60 -7.23 -0.82 -1.95
CA GLY A 60 -5.84 -1.24 -1.82
C GLY A 60 -4.91 -0.05 -1.91
N ALA A 61 -3.62 -0.34 -1.88
CA ALA A 61 -2.56 0.61 -2.09
C ALA A 61 -1.79 0.29 -3.38
N GLY A 62 -1.09 1.29 -3.89
CA GLY A 62 -0.13 1.15 -4.97
C GLY A 62 0.94 2.22 -4.87
N PHE A 63 1.90 2.19 -5.77
CA PHE A 63 2.92 3.23 -5.81
C PHE A 63 3.41 3.50 -7.22
N VAL A 64 3.79 4.77 -7.45
CA VAL A 64 4.30 5.25 -8.74
C VAL A 64 5.75 4.80 -8.94
N ILE A 65 6.01 4.21 -10.11
CA ILE A 65 7.33 3.82 -10.61
C ILE A 65 7.60 4.54 -11.94
N ASP A 66 8.73 4.20 -12.58
CA ASP A 66 9.15 4.76 -13.85
C ASP A 66 8.07 4.72 -14.94
N ARG A 67 8.19 5.66 -15.90
CA ARG A 67 7.30 5.74 -17.08
C ARG A 67 5.81 5.88 -16.74
N LYS A 68 5.50 6.59 -15.64
CA LYS A 68 4.12 6.87 -15.22
C LYS A 68 3.32 5.58 -14.99
N ARG A 69 3.96 4.57 -14.42
CA ARG A 69 3.30 3.30 -14.08
C ARG A 69 3.05 3.24 -12.59
N ILE A 70 2.02 2.51 -12.20
CA ILE A 70 1.70 2.24 -10.80
C ILE A 70 1.71 0.73 -10.61
N VAL A 71 2.42 0.27 -9.59
CA VAL A 71 2.44 -1.14 -9.17
C VAL A 71 1.46 -1.32 -8.02
N THR A 72 0.75 -2.44 -8.03
CA THR A 72 -0.14 -2.91 -6.96
C THR A 72 -0.24 -4.43 -7.01
N ASN A 73 -1.09 -5.05 -6.18
CA ASN A 73 -1.35 -6.48 -6.26
C ASN A 73 -2.39 -6.83 -7.33
N ALA A 74 -2.29 -8.04 -7.89
CA ALA A 74 -3.26 -8.55 -8.87
C ALA A 74 -4.66 -8.70 -8.25
N HIS A 75 -4.75 -9.21 -7.02
CA HIS A 75 -6.03 -9.38 -6.35
C HIS A 75 -6.76 -8.04 -6.08
N VAL A 76 -6.03 -6.92 -5.97
CA VAL A 76 -6.62 -5.58 -5.79
C VAL A 76 -7.38 -5.14 -7.05
N VAL A 77 -6.94 -5.55 -8.24
CA VAL A 77 -7.54 -5.10 -9.51
C VAL A 77 -8.28 -6.21 -10.27
N SER A 78 -8.35 -7.41 -9.69
CA SER A 78 -8.99 -8.56 -10.33
C SER A 78 -10.49 -8.33 -10.50
N GLY A 79 -11.01 -8.60 -11.69
CA GLY A 79 -12.43 -8.39 -12.01
C GLY A 79 -12.85 -6.91 -12.00
N ALA A 80 -11.91 -5.96 -12.05
CA ALA A 80 -12.20 -4.54 -12.04
C ALA A 80 -13.14 -4.12 -13.18
N ARG A 81 -14.23 -3.43 -12.83
CA ARG A 81 -15.15 -2.75 -13.74
C ARG A 81 -14.92 -1.25 -13.75
N ASN A 82 -14.57 -0.70 -12.60
CA ASN A 82 -14.15 0.68 -12.45
C ASN A 82 -12.94 0.72 -11.52
N LEU A 83 -11.96 1.54 -11.88
CA LEU A 83 -10.72 1.69 -11.12
C LEU A 83 -10.38 3.17 -11.01
N THR A 84 -10.20 3.63 -9.78
CA THR A 84 -9.77 5.00 -9.52
C THR A 84 -8.60 5.02 -8.56
N VAL A 85 -7.74 6.01 -8.75
CA VAL A 85 -6.54 6.22 -7.94
C VAL A 85 -6.59 7.60 -7.31
N GLN A 86 -6.16 7.69 -6.05
CA GLN A 86 -6.12 8.92 -5.27
C GLN A 86 -4.76 9.07 -4.57
N ARG A 87 -4.26 10.31 -4.46
CA ARG A 87 -3.03 10.65 -3.72
C ARG A 87 -3.39 11.10 -2.30
N GLU A 88 -2.52 10.86 -1.31
CA GLU A 88 -2.77 11.18 0.12
C GLU A 88 -3.26 12.62 0.36
N ALA A 89 -2.75 13.60 -0.39
CA ALA A 89 -3.06 15.03 -0.23
C ALA A 89 -3.89 15.62 -1.38
N ASP A 90 -4.44 14.78 -2.28
CA ASP A 90 -5.29 15.23 -3.39
C ASP A 90 -6.69 14.63 -3.22
N PRO A 91 -7.74 15.46 -3.03
CA PRO A 91 -9.11 14.95 -2.93
C PRO A 91 -9.64 14.41 -4.28
N ARG A 92 -8.94 14.69 -5.39
CA ARG A 92 -9.35 14.22 -6.71
C ARG A 92 -9.07 12.72 -6.88
N LYS A 93 -10.08 12.03 -7.42
CA LYS A 93 -9.96 10.65 -7.88
C LYS A 93 -9.71 10.66 -9.37
N TYR A 94 -8.70 9.91 -9.80
CA TYR A 94 -8.31 9.83 -11.19
C TYR A 94 -8.70 8.46 -11.73
N PRO A 95 -9.42 8.38 -12.86
CA PRO A 95 -9.66 7.13 -13.54
C PRO A 95 -8.32 6.46 -13.91
N ALA A 96 -8.23 5.16 -13.67
CA ALA A 96 -7.07 4.37 -14.02
C ALA A 96 -7.48 3.15 -14.84
N ARG A 97 -6.53 2.62 -15.61
CA ARG A 97 -6.71 1.38 -16.36
C ARG A 97 -5.62 0.39 -16.04
N VAL A 98 -6.00 -0.89 -16.06
CA VAL A 98 -5.05 -1.99 -15.91
C VAL A 98 -4.27 -2.16 -17.20
N ILE A 99 -2.95 -2.21 -17.11
CA ILE A 99 -2.06 -2.50 -18.24
C ILE A 99 -1.75 -3.98 -18.29
N PHE A 100 -1.42 -4.56 -17.14
CA PHE A 100 -1.02 -5.96 -17.03
C PHE A 100 -1.37 -6.52 -15.66
N VAL A 101 -1.69 -7.81 -15.63
CA VAL A 101 -1.95 -8.57 -14.40
C VAL A 101 -1.15 -9.86 -14.48
N ALA A 102 -0.34 -10.10 -13.44
CA ALA A 102 0.38 -11.34 -13.22
C ALA A 102 -0.23 -12.02 -11.98
N HIS A 103 -1.14 -12.95 -12.21
CA HIS A 103 -1.80 -13.65 -11.11
C HIS A 103 -0.86 -14.57 -10.33
N ASP A 104 0.15 -15.15 -10.98
CA ASP A 104 1.05 -16.13 -10.37
C ASP A 104 1.92 -15.52 -9.25
N CYS A 105 2.38 -14.27 -9.43
CA CYS A 105 3.12 -13.51 -8.43
C CYS A 105 2.29 -12.42 -7.71
N ASP A 106 0.97 -12.43 -7.93
CA ASP A 106 0.03 -11.45 -7.39
C ASP A 106 0.44 -9.98 -7.59
N LEU A 107 0.90 -9.63 -8.80
CA LEU A 107 1.26 -8.26 -9.17
C LEU A 107 0.40 -7.74 -10.32
N ALA A 108 0.13 -6.44 -10.29
CA ALA A 108 -0.50 -5.75 -11.40
C ALA A 108 0.17 -4.40 -11.65
N MET A 109 0.11 -3.98 -12.91
CA MET A 109 0.54 -2.66 -13.33
C MET A 109 -0.65 -1.91 -13.91
N ILE A 110 -0.86 -0.69 -13.41
CA ILE A 110 -1.92 0.21 -13.84
C ILE A 110 -1.34 1.56 -14.27
N GLU A 111 -2.14 2.35 -14.97
CA GLU A 111 -1.80 3.73 -15.32
C GLU A 111 -3.00 4.66 -15.19
N VAL A 112 -2.69 5.94 -15.02
CA VAL A 112 -3.62 7.07 -15.09
C VAL A 112 -3.29 7.86 -16.35
N GLU A 113 -4.28 8.19 -17.16
CA GLU A 113 -4.04 8.95 -18.40
C GLU A 113 -3.79 10.44 -18.14
N ASP A 114 -4.44 11.00 -17.12
CA ASP A 114 -4.29 12.41 -16.73
C ASP A 114 -2.87 12.68 -16.20
N SER A 115 -2.10 13.48 -16.94
CA SER A 115 -0.73 13.84 -16.56
C SER A 115 -0.63 14.67 -15.27
N GLU A 116 -1.67 15.41 -14.89
CA GLU A 116 -1.67 16.19 -13.64
C GLU A 116 -1.60 15.30 -12.40
N PHE A 117 -2.01 14.02 -12.52
CA PHE A 117 -1.82 13.02 -11.47
C PHE A 117 -0.35 12.83 -11.08
N TYR A 118 0.56 12.84 -12.06
CA TYR A 118 1.98 12.59 -11.84
C TYR A 118 2.76 13.85 -11.45
N LYS A 119 2.11 15.02 -11.44
CA LYS A 119 2.76 16.28 -11.10
C LYS A 119 3.19 16.29 -9.64
N GLY A 120 4.49 16.46 -9.41
CA GLY A 120 5.09 16.44 -8.07
C GLY A 120 5.34 15.04 -7.49
N THR A 121 5.10 13.99 -8.27
CA THR A 121 5.55 12.62 -7.96
C THR A 121 7.01 12.44 -8.39
N THR A 122 7.72 11.56 -7.71
CA THR A 122 9.10 11.18 -8.04
C THR A 122 9.19 9.67 -8.04
N ASP A 123 9.42 9.06 -9.20
CA ASP A 123 9.42 7.61 -9.37
C ASP A 123 10.22 6.89 -8.26
N LEU A 124 9.54 5.98 -7.55
CA LEU A 124 10.21 5.16 -6.55
C LEU A 124 11.17 4.19 -7.23
N GLN A 125 12.38 4.11 -6.70
CA GLN A 125 13.43 3.24 -7.21
C GLN A 125 13.43 1.93 -6.42
N PHE A 126 13.63 0.82 -7.12
CA PHE A 126 13.79 -0.49 -6.49
C PHE A 126 15.18 -0.61 -5.86
N GLY A 127 15.22 -1.26 -4.70
CA GLY A 127 16.43 -1.63 -3.98
C GLY A 127 16.80 -3.09 -4.21
N GLU A 128 17.81 -3.53 -3.48
CA GLU A 128 18.18 -4.94 -3.43
C GLU A 128 17.31 -5.71 -2.43
N ILE A 129 17.48 -7.02 -2.39
CA ILE A 129 16.84 -7.87 -1.38
C ILE A 129 17.38 -7.45 0.01
N PRO A 130 16.50 -7.12 0.96
CA PRO A 130 16.89 -6.69 2.29
C PRO A 130 17.48 -7.86 3.10
N ASN A 131 18.36 -7.55 4.04
CA ASN A 131 18.94 -8.56 4.93
C ASN A 131 17.94 -9.02 6.00
N LEU A 132 18.13 -10.22 6.54
CA LEU A 132 17.42 -10.66 7.75
C LEU A 132 17.65 -9.66 8.89
N GLU A 133 16.64 -9.50 9.74
CA GLU A 133 16.62 -8.60 10.91
C GLU A 133 16.75 -7.11 10.57
N SER A 134 16.81 -6.74 9.29
CA SER A 134 16.87 -5.35 8.86
C SER A 134 15.50 -4.67 8.95
N VAL A 135 15.50 -3.37 9.26
CA VAL A 135 14.26 -2.58 9.42
C VAL A 135 13.67 -2.24 8.06
N VAL A 136 12.35 -2.38 7.95
CA VAL A 136 11.56 -2.02 6.77
C VAL A 136 10.32 -1.23 7.19
N SER A 137 9.80 -0.43 6.26
CA SER A 137 8.56 0.35 6.44
C SER A 137 7.56 0.01 5.35
N VAL A 138 6.34 -0.36 5.72
CA VAL A 138 5.22 -0.58 4.79
C VAL A 138 4.35 0.65 4.74
N TYR A 139 4.02 1.09 3.53
CA TYR A 139 3.16 2.24 3.28
C TYR A 139 1.84 1.78 2.67
N GLY A 140 0.72 2.30 3.17
CA GLY A 140 -0.59 1.92 2.65
C GLY A 140 -1.74 2.70 3.26
N PHE A 141 -2.96 2.37 2.82
CA PHE A 141 -4.19 3.04 3.22
C PHE A 141 -5.11 2.04 3.93
N PRO A 142 -5.18 2.02 5.26
CA PRO A 142 -6.00 1.07 5.98
C PRO A 142 -7.48 1.35 5.71
N ILE A 143 -8.29 0.29 5.74
CA ILE A 143 -9.74 0.43 5.57
C ILE A 143 -10.31 1.43 6.61
N GLY A 144 -11.10 2.38 6.12
CA GLY A 144 -11.80 3.36 6.95
C GLY A 144 -11.07 4.70 7.12
N GLY A 145 -9.86 4.85 6.57
CA GLY A 145 -9.14 6.12 6.50
C GLY A 145 -8.80 6.52 5.05
N ASP A 146 -8.55 7.80 4.85
CA ASP A 146 -8.02 8.41 3.62
C ASP A 146 -6.55 8.84 3.77
N ARG A 147 -6.00 8.69 4.98
CA ARG A 147 -4.63 9.07 5.31
C ARG A 147 -3.69 7.90 5.11
N LEU A 148 -2.51 8.19 4.57
CA LEU A 148 -1.46 7.20 4.46
C LEU A 148 -0.98 6.81 5.86
N THR A 149 -0.86 5.51 6.07
CA THR A 149 -0.24 4.95 7.27
C THR A 149 1.08 4.30 6.93
N VAL A 150 1.96 4.29 7.93
CA VAL A 150 3.27 3.65 7.84
C VAL A 150 3.38 2.69 8.99
N THR A 151 3.52 1.40 8.70
CA THR A 151 3.87 0.39 9.69
C THR A 151 5.34 0.04 9.54
N ARG A 152 6.01 -0.21 10.67
CA ARG A 152 7.43 -0.57 10.70
C ARG A 152 7.60 -1.93 11.33
N GLY A 153 8.60 -2.65 10.86
CA GLY A 153 8.98 -3.95 11.37
C GLY A 153 10.37 -4.31 10.86
N VAL A 154 10.72 -5.57 11.05
CA VAL A 154 11.97 -6.17 10.58
C VAL A 154 11.68 -7.33 9.64
N VAL A 155 12.66 -7.63 8.78
CA VAL A 155 12.65 -8.83 7.97
C VAL A 155 12.86 -10.05 8.87
N SER A 156 11.85 -10.89 9.00
CA SER A 156 11.89 -12.06 9.88
C SER A 156 12.29 -13.34 9.16
N ARG A 157 11.98 -13.45 7.86
CA ARG A 157 12.31 -14.62 7.04
C ARG A 157 12.40 -14.25 5.56
N ILE A 158 13.29 -14.94 4.84
CA ILE A 158 13.35 -14.92 3.38
C ILE A 158 13.28 -16.37 2.94
N ASP A 159 12.25 -16.73 2.19
CA ASP A 159 11.99 -18.12 1.79
C ASP A 159 11.22 -18.18 0.46
N TYR A 160 11.21 -19.35 -0.17
CA TYR A 160 10.35 -19.59 -1.32
C TYR A 160 8.95 -20.00 -0.82
N ASN A 161 7.98 -19.10 -0.99
CA ASN A 161 6.60 -19.35 -0.64
C ASN A 161 5.72 -19.45 -1.88
N SER A 162 4.63 -20.21 -1.78
CA SER A 162 3.57 -20.17 -2.79
C SER A 162 2.90 -18.80 -2.74
N TYR A 163 2.94 -18.05 -3.84
CA TYR A 163 1.97 -16.97 -4.09
C TYR A 163 0.66 -17.61 -4.61
N THR A 164 -0.48 -16.91 -4.47
CA THR A 164 -1.81 -17.55 -4.32
C THR A 164 -2.39 -18.29 -5.55
N HIS A 165 -3.48 -19.03 -5.28
CA HIS A 165 -4.49 -19.67 -6.15
C HIS A 165 -4.07 -20.83 -7.08
N SER A 166 -2.88 -20.82 -7.69
CA SER A 166 -2.48 -21.90 -8.60
C SER A 166 -1.81 -23.09 -7.88
N GLY A 167 -1.16 -22.84 -6.74
CA GLY A 167 -0.42 -23.84 -5.95
C GLY A 167 0.75 -24.49 -6.72
N ARG A 168 1.11 -23.92 -7.88
CA ARG A 168 2.04 -24.53 -8.84
C ARG A 168 3.40 -23.88 -8.86
N GLU A 169 3.53 -22.65 -8.34
CA GLU A 169 4.77 -21.89 -8.40
C GLU A 169 5.11 -21.31 -7.03
N SER A 170 6.37 -21.49 -6.63
CA SER A 170 6.95 -20.86 -5.44
C SER A 170 7.86 -19.73 -5.90
N HIS A 171 7.67 -18.55 -5.32
CA HIS A 171 8.51 -17.39 -5.57
C HIS A 171 9.20 -16.97 -4.29
N LEU A 172 10.31 -16.24 -4.44
CA LEU A 172 11.00 -15.64 -3.31
C LEU A 172 10.04 -14.66 -2.62
N ALA A 173 9.78 -14.90 -1.34
CA ALA A 173 8.94 -14.08 -0.50
C ALA A 173 9.73 -13.62 0.73
N ILE A 174 9.40 -12.42 1.19
CA ILE A 174 10.02 -11.81 2.35
C ILE A 174 8.94 -11.64 3.41
N GLN A 175 9.10 -12.33 4.53
CA GLN A 175 8.24 -12.17 5.68
C GLN A 175 8.78 -11.04 6.56
N ILE A 176 7.86 -10.20 7.01
CA ILE A 176 8.12 -9.10 7.92
C ILE A 176 7.17 -9.21 9.11
N ASP A 177 7.57 -8.69 10.26
CA ASP A 177 6.72 -8.65 11.46
C ASP A 177 5.87 -7.36 11.54
N ALA A 178 6.02 -6.44 10.58
CA ALA A 178 5.20 -5.25 10.47
C ALA A 178 3.73 -5.65 10.22
N PRO A 179 2.76 -5.08 10.96
CA PRO A 179 1.36 -5.34 10.69
C PRO A 179 0.97 -4.92 9.27
N ILE A 180 0.42 -5.88 8.50
CA ILE A 180 -0.21 -5.64 7.21
C ILE A 180 -1.70 -5.90 7.38
N ASN A 181 -2.49 -4.84 7.21
CA ASN A 181 -3.94 -4.87 7.29
C ASN A 181 -4.56 -4.69 5.90
N PRO A 182 -5.83 -5.09 5.70
CA PRO A 182 -6.54 -4.79 4.47
C PRO A 182 -6.46 -3.30 4.11
N GLY A 183 -6.17 -3.03 2.84
CA GLY A 183 -5.93 -1.68 2.32
C GLY A 183 -4.45 -1.28 2.24
N ASN A 184 -3.54 -1.97 2.95
CA ASN A 184 -2.09 -1.82 2.74
C ASN A 184 -1.56 -2.71 1.62
N SER A 185 -2.30 -3.76 1.23
CA SER A 185 -1.96 -4.63 0.10
C SER A 185 -1.74 -3.83 -1.18
N GLY A 186 -0.61 -4.07 -1.83
CA GLY A 186 -0.17 -3.43 -3.06
C GLY A 186 0.71 -2.20 -2.83
N GLY A 187 0.81 -1.72 -1.59
CA GLY A 187 1.70 -0.61 -1.21
C GLY A 187 3.17 -1.03 -1.18
N PRO A 188 4.11 -0.08 -1.23
CA PRO A 188 5.53 -0.39 -1.23
C PRO A 188 6.03 -0.73 0.17
N VAL A 189 6.92 -1.72 0.24
CA VAL A 189 7.80 -1.97 1.38
C VAL A 189 9.12 -1.26 1.09
N MET A 190 9.55 -0.40 2.00
CA MET A 190 10.71 0.49 1.81
C MET A 190 11.83 0.20 2.81
N GLN A 191 13.07 0.29 2.32
CA GLN A 191 14.30 0.34 3.10
C GLN A 191 15.25 1.36 2.45
N ASP A 192 15.85 2.24 3.24
CA ASP A 192 16.81 3.26 2.76
C ASP A 192 16.33 4.06 1.54
N ASN A 193 15.05 4.45 1.56
CA ASN A 193 14.38 5.20 0.49
C ASN A 193 14.28 4.45 -0.87
N ARG A 194 14.39 3.13 -0.85
CA ARG A 194 14.18 2.25 -2.00
C ARG A 194 13.08 1.24 -1.71
N VAL A 195 12.36 0.84 -2.75
CA VAL A 195 11.34 -0.22 -2.71
C VAL A 195 12.05 -1.56 -2.67
N VAL A 196 11.86 -2.29 -1.58
CA VAL A 196 12.40 -3.66 -1.40
C VAL A 196 11.34 -4.75 -1.59
N GLY A 197 10.08 -4.35 -1.80
CA GLY A 197 9.00 -5.29 -2.09
C GLY A 197 7.64 -4.61 -2.21
N VAL A 198 6.63 -5.42 -2.51
CA VAL A 198 5.21 -5.02 -2.52
C VAL A 198 4.54 -5.70 -1.34
N ALA A 199 3.83 -4.94 -0.52
CA ALA A 199 3.12 -5.45 0.63
C ALA A 199 2.00 -6.38 0.16
N PHE A 200 2.00 -7.60 0.68
CA PHE A 200 1.05 -8.64 0.32
C PHE A 200 0.43 -9.20 1.60
N GLN A 201 -0.89 -9.28 1.62
CA GLN A 201 -1.66 -10.00 2.64
C GLN A 201 -2.40 -11.12 1.93
N GLY A 202 -1.94 -12.36 2.13
CA GLY A 202 -2.56 -13.59 1.68
C GLY A 202 -3.34 -14.30 2.78
#